data_AF-A0A2G9YT21-F1
#
_entry.id   AF-A0A2G9YT21-F1
#
_cell.length_a   1.000
_cell.length_b   1.000
_cell.length_c   1.000
_cell.angle_alpha   90.00
_cell.angle_beta   90.00
_cell.angle_gamma   90.00
#
_symmetry.space_group_name_H-M   'P 1'
#
loop_
_entity.id
_entity.type
_entity.pdbx_description
1 polymer ?
#
loop_
_entity_poly.entity_id
_entity_poly.type
_entity_poly.pdbx_seq_one_letter_code
_entity_poly.pdbx_strand_id
1 'polypeptide(L)' 'MSNSFQPSINLRLISVSKRIPRVNQLIKKELSQIVLKEIEFPKGVLVTVTRVEASLDLNQAKVFISSLPESHTERVLSIL' A
#
# COMPACT_ATOMS: atom_id res chain seq x y z
N MET A 1 24.23 -12.35 47.98
CA MET A 1 23.33 -11.21 47.75
C MET A 1 23.54 -10.74 46.31
N SER A 2 22.87 -11.38 45.36
CA SER A 2 22.96 -11.06 43.93
C SER A 2 21.86 -10.06 43.58
N ASN A 3 22.27 -8.86 43.19
CA ASN A 3 21.37 -7.80 42.76
C ASN A 3 20.93 -8.11 41.32
N SER A 4 19.74 -8.65 41.13
CA SER A 4 19.14 -8.88 39.81
C SER A 4 18.61 -7.56 39.25
N PHE A 5 19.45 -6.90 38.44
CA PHE A 5 19.03 -5.78 37.61
C PHE A 5 18.10 -6.30 36.51
N GLN A 6 16.79 -6.15 36.70
CA GLN A 6 15.79 -6.36 35.64
C GLN A 6 15.76 -5.09 34.78
N PRO A 7 16.13 -5.12 33.49
CA PRO A 7 16.01 -3.97 32.64
C PRO A 7 14.52 -3.72 32.34
N SER A 8 14.01 -2.57 32.77
CA SER A 8 12.67 -2.07 32.43
C SER A 8 12.60 -1.80 30.93
N ILE A 9 12.15 -2.77 30.14
CA ILE A 9 11.83 -2.55 28.72
C ILE A 9 10.66 -1.56 28.68
N ASN A 10 10.91 -0.36 28.20
CA ASN A 10 9.93 0.72 28.14
C ASN A 10 8.85 0.38 27.09
N LEU A 11 7.73 -0.20 27.54
CA LEU A 11 6.60 -0.65 26.73
C LEU A 11 5.74 0.51 26.18
N ARG A 12 6.32 1.70 25.92
CA ARG A 12 5.57 2.88 25.44
C ARG A 12 5.46 3.00 23.91
N LEU A 13 6.00 2.05 23.15
CA LEU A 13 5.99 2.08 21.67
C LEU A 13 4.95 1.16 21.00
N ILE A 14 4.20 0.33 21.73
CA ILE A 14 3.29 -0.68 21.13
C ILE A 14 1.83 -0.20 21.02
N SER A 15 1.64 1.07 20.69
CA SER A 15 0.37 1.50 20.07
C SER A 15 0.67 2.03 18.68
N VAL A 16 1.23 1.16 17.83
CA VAL A 16 1.19 1.40 16.37
C VAL A 16 -0.29 1.48 16.00
N SER A 17 -0.77 2.69 15.75
CA SER A 17 -2.14 2.94 15.35
C SER A 17 -2.45 2.09 14.13
N LYS A 18 -3.30 1.07 14.30
CA LYS A 18 -3.72 0.15 13.22
C LYS A 18 -4.50 0.86 12.11
N ARG A 19 -4.79 2.16 12.27
CA ARG A 19 -5.55 2.97 11.32
C ARG A 19 -4.85 3.07 9.97
N ILE A 20 -3.58 3.50 9.91
CA ILE A 20 -2.88 3.67 8.63
C ILE A 20 -2.73 2.34 7.86
N PRO A 21 -2.28 1.22 8.48
CA PRO A 21 -2.19 -0.05 7.76
C PRO A 21 -3.55 -0.55 7.22
N ARG A 22 -4.63 -0.36 7.99
CA ARG A 22 -5.99 -0.72 7.54
C ARG A 22 -6.46 0.13 6.37
N VAL A 23 -6.18 1.43 6.40
CA VAL A 23 -6.51 2.34 5.30
C VAL A 23 -5.74 1.95 4.04
N ASN A 24 -4.43 1.69 4.16
CA ASN A 24 -3.63 1.23 3.02
C ASN A 24 -4.19 -0.06 2.41
N GLN A 25 -4.59 -1.03 3.25
CA GLN A 25 -5.16 -2.29 2.78
C GLN A 25 -6.52 -2.09 2.09
N LEU A 26 -7.38 -1.22 2.64
CA LEU A 26 -8.68 -0.91 2.07
C LEU A 26 -8.52 -0.23 0.70
N ILE A 27 -7.72 0.85 0.63
CA ILE A 27 -7.45 1.57 -0.62
C ILE A 27 -6.86 0.60 -1.66
N LYS A 28 -5.88 -0.22 -1.27
CA LYS A 28 -5.29 -1.22 -2.18
C LYS A 28 -6.37 -2.17 -2.73
N LYS A 29 -7.25 -2.69 -1.88
CA LYS A 29 -8.31 -3.63 -2.29
C LYS A 29 -9.29 -2.97 -3.27
N GLU A 30 -9.83 -1.81 -2.91
CA GLU A 30 -10.84 -1.14 -3.72
C GLU A 30 -10.25 -0.67 -5.06
N LEU A 31 -9.06 -0.05 -5.05
CA LEU A 31 -8.38 0.35 -6.30
C LEU A 31 -8.01 -0.86 -7.17
N SER A 32 -7.58 -1.97 -6.59
CA SER A 32 -7.30 -3.19 -7.38
C SER A 32 -8.55 -3.69 -8.10
N GLN A 33 -9.72 -3.60 -7.45
CA GLN A 33 -10.98 -4.02 -8.06
C GLN A 33 -11.43 -3.06 -9.16
N ILE A 34 -11.32 -1.75 -8.92
CA ILE A 34 -11.65 -0.72 -9.92
C ILE A 34 -10.75 -0.86 -11.14
N VAL A 35 -9.43 -0.95 -10.95
CA VAL A 35 -8.45 -1.10 -12.04
C VAL A 35 -8.75 -2.34 -12.87
N LEU A 36 -9.15 -3.46 -12.24
CA LEU A 36 -9.43 -4.70 -12.97
C LEU A 36 -10.78 -4.70 -13.72
N LYS A 37 -11.80 -4.00 -13.20
CA LYS A 37 -13.18 -4.10 -13.70
C LYS A 37 -13.62 -2.93 -14.56
N GLU A 38 -13.16 -1.73 -14.22
CA GLU A 38 -13.70 -0.48 -14.76
C GLU A 38 -12.77 0.17 -15.80
N ILE A 39 -11.52 -0.30 -15.90
CA ILE A 39 -10.51 0.28 -16.80
C ILE A 39 -10.17 -0.70 -17.92
N GLU A 40 -10.32 -0.25 -19.16
CA GLU A 40 -9.90 -1.01 -20.33
C GLU A 40 -8.42 -0.76 -20.65
N PHE A 41 -7.60 -1.78 -20.40
CA PHE A 41 -6.20 -1.77 -20.83
C PHE A 41 -6.04 -2.45 -22.20
N PRO A 42 -4.94 -2.14 -22.93
CA PRO A 42 -4.61 -2.85 -24.15
C PRO A 42 -4.59 -4.37 -23.95
N LYS A 43 -5.00 -5.12 -24.98
CA LYS A 43 -5.02 -6.59 -24.92
C LYS A 43 -3.64 -7.13 -24.58
N GLY A 44 -3.60 -8.12 -23.68
CA GLY A 44 -2.36 -8.76 -23.24
C GLY A 44 -1.58 -7.97 -22.18
N VAL A 45 -2.13 -6.87 -21.67
CA VAL A 45 -1.53 -6.10 -20.57
C VAL A 45 -2.25 -6.40 -19.26
N LEU A 46 -1.47 -6.80 -18.25
CA LEU A 46 -1.94 -6.95 -16.87
C LEU A 46 -1.48 -5.74 -16.06
N VAL A 47 -2.41 -5.09 -15.36
CA VAL A 47 -2.13 -3.96 -14.49
C VAL A 47 -2.52 -4.32 -13.05
N THR A 48 -1.61 -4.11 -12.10
CA THR A 48 -1.80 -4.49 -10.69
C THR A 48 -1.41 -3.37 -9.74
N VAL A 49 -2.21 -3.12 -8.70
CA VAL A 49 -1.82 -2.27 -7.57
C VAL A 49 -0.98 -3.09 -6.59
N THR A 50 0.31 -2.81 -6.50
CA THR A 50 1.25 -3.62 -5.70
C THR A 50 1.36 -3.11 -4.26
N ARG A 51 1.25 -1.80 -4.05
CA ARG A 51 1.41 -1.15 -2.74
C ARG A 51 0.65 0.16 -2.67
N VAL A 52 0.23 0.53 -1.46
CA VAL A 52 -0.38 1.82 -1.15
C VAL A 52 0.23 2.35 0.15
N GLU A 53 0.54 3.64 0.16
CA GLU A 53 1.03 4.39 1.33
C GLU A 53 0.21 5.66 1.52
N ALA A 54 -0.71 5.65 2.46
CA ALA A 54 -1.41 6.85 2.91
C ALA A 54 -0.52 7.72 3.82
N SER A 55 -0.66 9.03 3.68
CA SER A 55 -0.07 10.02 4.60
C SER A 55 -0.70 9.92 5.99
N LEU A 56 -0.01 10.41 7.02
CA LEU A 56 -0.48 10.33 8.41
C LEU A 56 -1.81 11.07 8.66
N ASP A 57 -2.02 12.17 7.93
CA ASP A 57 -3.25 12.96 7.93
C ASP A 57 -4.35 12.38 7.03
N LEU A 58 -4.07 11.30 6.28
CA LEU A 58 -4.94 10.66 5.29
C LEU A 58 -5.39 11.56 4.13
N ASN A 59 -4.76 12.71 3.92
CA ASN A 59 -5.11 13.62 2.82
C ASN A 59 -4.55 13.16 1.47
N GLN A 60 -3.50 12.32 1.47
CA GLN A 60 -2.88 11.80 0.26
C GLN A 60 -2.57 10.30 0.40
N ALA A 61 -2.52 9.60 -0.73
CA ALA A 61 -2.03 8.23 -0.78
C ALA A 61 -1.17 8.01 -2.02
N LYS A 62 0.05 7.52 -1.83
CA LYS A 62 0.93 7.10 -2.92
C LYS A 62 0.57 5.66 -3.30
N VAL A 63 0.16 5.48 -4.55
CA VAL A 63 -0.24 4.18 -5.10
C VAL A 63 0.84 3.69 -6.05
N PHE A 64 1.27 2.44 -5.88
CA PHE A 64 2.27 1.81 -6.73
C PHE A 64 1.57 0.81 -7.62
N ILE A 65 1.79 0.97 -8.93
CA ILE A 65 1.16 0.17 -9.97
C ILE A 65 2.26 -0.48 -10.80
N SER A 66 2.06 -1.74 -11.16
CA SER A 66 2.92 -2.47 -12.10
C SER A 66 2.13 -2.82 -13.34
N SER A 67 2.76 -2.73 -14.51
CA SER A 67 2.21 -3.26 -15.76
C SER A 67 3.07 -4.41 -16.28
N LEU A 68 2.43 -5.43 -16.84
CA LEU A 68 3.09 -6.54 -17.50
C LEU A 68 2.47 -6.75 -18.89
N PRO A 69 3.26 -6.76 -19.98
CA PRO A 69 4.72 -6.55 -20.02
C PRO A 69 5.12 -5.08 -19.76
N GLU A 70 6.32 -4.87 -19.20
CA GLU A 70 6.84 -3.53 -18.85
C GLU A 70 6.91 -2.57 -20.04
N SER A 71 7.04 -3.09 -21.26
CA SER A 71 7.04 -2.31 -22.51
C SER A 71 5.77 -1.48 -22.72
N HIS A 72 4.68 -1.79 -22.02
CA HIS A 72 3.43 -1.04 -22.10
C HIS A 72 3.21 -0.06 -20.94
N THR A 73 4.20 0.13 -20.05
CA THR A 73 4.05 0.97 -18.86
C THR A 73 3.65 2.41 -19.20
N GLU A 74 4.33 3.05 -20.16
CA GLU A 74 3.99 4.43 -20.55
C GLU A 74 2.56 4.55 -21.07
N ARG A 75 2.12 3.57 -21.86
CA ARG A 75 0.75 3.54 -22.40
C ARG A 75 -0.27 3.35 -21.28
N VAL A 76 0.00 2.44 -20.33
CA VAL A 76 -0.86 2.21 -19.16
C VAL A 76 -0.98 3.48 -18.32
N LEU A 77 0.12 4.18 -18.07
CA LEU A 77 0.11 5.43 -17.30
C LEU A 77 -0.67 6.55 -18.00
N SER A 78 -0.76 6.56 -19.33
CA SER A 78 -1.58 7.55 -20.05
C SER A 78 -3.10 7.34 -19.95
N ILE A 79 -3.54 6.18 -19.45
CA ILE A 79 -4.97 5.83 -19.29
C ILE A 79 -5.47 6.17 -17.88
N LEU A 80 -4.56 6.20 -16.90
CA LEU A 80 -4.83 6.48 -15.48
C LEU A 80 -4.83 7.98 -15.21
#